data_AF-A0A416V4G8-F1
#
_entry.id   AF-A0A416V4G8-F1
#
_cell.length_a   1.000
_cell.length_b   1.000
_cell.length_c   1.000
_cell.angle_alpha   90.00
_cell.angle_beta   90.00
_cell.angle_gamma   90.00
#
_symmetry.space_group_name_H-M   'P 1'
#
loop_
_entity.id
_entity.type
_entity.pdbx_description
1 polymer ?
#
loop_
_entity_poly.entity_id
_entity_poly.type
_entity_poly.pdbx_seq_one_letter_code
_entity_poly.pdbx_strand_id
1 'polypeptide(L)'
;MKNCKVRLDFDEIKEIGQEGRNSKVFLAHDNQLDGEIVIKEIAKRRNISYDEYFKEARLLYAHNHNNIVKVNYACEDDDNIYIAMPYYKNGSLKKQISKGKCLTIRETIRYSIQFLSGLNHIHSRGLIHYDIKPDNIMISNSNEAMLADFGLALYTNPDGFADQKYFYTLHASPEMLLPNVKQTILSDIYQAGITMYRMVNGNDFFYSQCPESKEQFISQVLKGTFPNRKTYLPHVPSRLRKIIKKCIDPNPAKRYNNTLEIINDLASIDENMDIEYSKLPNAEIWTTFKNDWEYRIVLKNTLEKSDIHVSKTKEEKTTNCPRLCYKNIDNTEIESKLEAIFASL
;
A
#
# COMPACT_ATOMS: atom_id res chain seq x y z
N MET A 1 -33.93 9.81 29.39
CA MET A 1 -32.49 9.90 29.04
C MET A 1 -32.04 11.34 29.19
N LYS A 2 -30.92 11.62 29.85
CA LYS A 2 -30.35 12.98 29.94
C LYS A 2 -29.61 13.26 28.62
N ASN A 3 -30.06 14.23 27.86
CA ASN A 3 -29.33 14.69 26.67
C ASN A 3 -28.23 15.65 27.14
N CYS A 4 -26.96 15.31 26.90
CA CYS A 4 -25.81 16.11 27.30
C CYS A 4 -25.08 16.58 26.04
N LYS A 5 -25.05 17.90 25.84
CA LYS A 5 -24.20 18.54 24.82
C LYS A 5 -22.91 18.97 25.51
N VAL A 6 -21.78 18.54 24.96
CA VAL A 6 -20.43 18.89 25.44
C VAL A 6 -19.73 19.75 24.40
N ARG A 7 -18.81 20.61 24.84
CA ARG A 7 -17.96 21.40 23.96
C ARG A 7 -16.65 20.65 23.74
N LEU A 8 -16.24 20.54 22.49
CA LEU A 8 -14.90 20.10 22.07
C LEU A 8 -14.16 21.33 21.56
N ASP A 9 -12.85 21.41 21.80
CA ASP A 9 -12.03 22.56 21.44
C ASP A 9 -10.66 22.08 20.95
N PHE A 10 -10.30 22.45 19.73
CA PHE A 10 -9.02 22.08 19.13
C PHE A 10 -8.52 23.21 18.23
N ASP A 11 -7.20 23.36 18.16
CA ASP A 11 -6.53 24.36 17.34
C ASP A 11 -5.93 23.68 16.09
N GLU A 12 -6.35 24.13 14.90
CA GLU A 12 -5.76 23.64 13.65
C GLU A 12 -4.27 24.03 13.56
N ILE A 13 -3.39 23.05 13.39
CA ILE A 13 -1.95 23.26 13.24
C ILE A 13 -1.56 23.34 11.77
N LYS A 14 -1.96 22.35 10.96
CA LYS A 14 -1.68 22.31 9.52
C LYS A 14 -2.60 21.35 8.78
N GLU A 15 -2.95 21.71 7.55
CA GLU A 15 -3.60 20.79 6.62
C GLU A 15 -2.62 19.68 6.21
N ILE A 16 -3.06 18.42 6.29
CA ILE A 16 -2.26 17.23 5.94
C ILE A 16 -2.78 16.50 4.71
N GLY A 17 -3.97 16.86 4.23
CA GLY A 17 -4.49 16.37 2.94
C GLY A 17 -5.95 16.76 2.67
N GLN A 18 -6.37 16.50 1.43
CA GLN A 18 -7.76 16.56 1.00
C GLN A 18 -8.18 15.17 0.53
N GLU A 19 -9.09 14.53 1.27
CA GLU A 19 -9.68 13.24 0.89
C GLU A 19 -10.99 13.48 0.13
N GLY A 20 -10.87 13.75 -1.17
CA GLY A 20 -12.01 13.95 -2.06
C GLY A 20 -12.56 15.37 -2.13
N ARG A 21 -13.72 15.55 -2.78
CA ARG A 21 -14.26 16.87 -3.14
C ARG A 21 -14.86 17.68 -1.97
N ASN A 22 -15.10 17.05 -0.80
CA ASN A 22 -15.88 17.65 0.29
C ASN A 22 -15.36 17.32 1.70
N SER A 23 -14.10 16.91 1.83
CA SER A 23 -13.50 16.73 3.15
C SER A 23 -12.11 17.35 3.23
N LYS A 24 -11.81 17.93 4.39
CA LYS A 24 -10.51 18.49 4.74
C LYS A 24 -9.91 17.64 5.86
N VAL A 25 -8.62 17.31 5.77
CA VAL A 25 -7.92 16.56 6.81
C VAL A 25 -6.76 17.41 7.32
N PHE A 26 -6.76 17.68 8.63
CA PHE A 26 -5.74 18.51 9.26
C PHE A 26 -5.24 17.92 10.58
N LEU A 27 -3.99 18.23 10.90
CA LEU A 27 -3.41 18.03 12.23
C LEU A 27 -3.91 19.16 13.13
N ALA A 28 -4.41 18.82 14.31
CA ALA A 28 -4.87 19.75 15.32
C ALA A 28 -4.27 19.42 16.69
N HIS A 29 -4.20 20.42 17.56
CA HIS A 29 -3.95 20.23 18.98
C HIS A 29 -5.29 20.20 19.72
N ASP A 30 -5.61 19.07 20.34
CA ASP A 30 -6.81 18.93 21.17
C ASP A 30 -6.53 19.51 22.56
N ASN A 31 -7.26 20.57 22.91
CA ASN A 31 -7.03 21.32 24.15
C ASN A 31 -7.48 20.57 25.40
N GLN A 32 -8.36 19.57 25.27
CA GLN A 32 -8.82 18.77 26.40
C GLN A 32 -7.92 17.56 26.67
N LEU A 33 -7.38 16.96 25.62
CA LEU A 33 -6.46 15.82 25.70
C LEU A 33 -4.99 16.27 25.83
N ASP A 34 -4.70 17.55 25.55
CA ASP A 34 -3.34 18.11 25.48
C ASP A 34 -2.46 17.28 24.53
N GLY A 35 -2.91 17.12 23.29
CA GLY A 35 -2.28 16.19 22.34
C GLY A 35 -2.59 16.45 20.87
N GLU A 36 -1.69 15.96 20.01
CA GLU A 36 -1.86 16.04 18.55
C GLU A 36 -2.82 14.97 18.04
N ILE A 37 -3.84 15.40 17.30
CA ILE A 37 -4.84 14.54 16.65
C ILE A 37 -5.01 14.92 15.19
N VAL A 38 -5.54 13.98 14.40
CA VAL A 38 -6.00 14.28 13.04
C VAL A 38 -7.50 14.49 13.08
N ILE A 39 -7.96 15.59 12.50
CA ILE A 39 -9.37 15.90 12.29
C ILE A 39 -9.68 15.76 10.81
N LYS A 40 -10.65 14.91 10.49
CA LYS A 40 -11.33 14.88 9.18
C LYS A 40 -12.63 15.65 9.31
N GLU A 41 -12.69 16.80 8.65
CA GLU A 41 -13.83 17.69 8.57
C GLU A 41 -14.60 17.44 7.28
N ILE A 42 -15.90 17.21 7.38
CA ILE A 42 -16.78 16.86 6.27
C ILE A 42 -17.99 17.79 6.27
N ALA A 43 -18.15 18.58 5.22
CA ALA A 43 -19.28 19.49 5.10
C ALA A 43 -20.62 18.74 5.00
N LYS A 44 -21.60 19.14 5.81
CA LYS A 44 -22.96 18.58 5.78
C LYS A 44 -23.62 18.93 4.46
N ARG A 45 -24.22 17.93 3.81
CA ARG A 45 -24.98 18.13 2.57
C ARG A 45 -26.46 18.04 2.83
N ARG A 46 -27.21 18.94 2.17
CA ARG A 46 -28.67 18.85 2.04
C ARG A 46 -29.00 17.53 1.31
N ASN A 47 -29.83 16.69 1.91
CA ASN A 47 -30.28 15.37 1.40
C ASN A 47 -29.40 14.14 1.70
N ILE A 48 -28.49 14.21 2.66
CA ILE A 48 -27.85 13.01 3.25
C ILE A 48 -28.49 12.73 4.61
N SER A 49 -28.79 11.47 4.91
CA SER A 49 -29.35 11.10 6.21
C SER A 49 -28.29 11.26 7.31
N TYR A 50 -28.74 11.59 8.52
CA TYR A 50 -27.86 11.70 9.70
C TYR A 50 -27.05 10.42 9.93
N ASP A 51 -27.60 9.26 9.57
CA ASP A 51 -26.90 7.97 9.70
C ASP A 51 -25.72 7.80 8.75
N GLU A 52 -25.73 8.48 7.60
CA GLU A 52 -24.59 8.46 6.66
C GLU A 52 -23.46 9.41 7.11
N TYR A 53 -23.76 10.47 7.88
CA TYR A 53 -22.76 11.42 8.39
C TYR A 53 -21.69 10.75 9.26
N PHE A 54 -22.11 9.88 10.17
CA PHE A 54 -21.22 9.20 11.10
C PHE A 54 -20.87 7.77 10.67
N LYS A 55 -21.22 7.37 9.45
CA LYS A 55 -21.04 5.99 8.97
C LYS A 55 -19.59 5.53 9.07
N GLU A 56 -18.65 6.33 8.56
CA GLU A 56 -17.22 6.01 8.59
C GLU A 56 -16.72 5.85 10.05
N ALA A 57 -17.04 6.82 10.91
CA ALA A 57 -16.68 6.76 12.33
C ALA A 57 -17.28 5.54 13.05
N ARG A 58 -18.56 5.20 12.77
CA ARG A 58 -19.23 4.02 13.31
C ARG A 58 -18.57 2.73 12.82
N LEU A 59 -18.17 2.66 11.55
CA LEU A 59 -17.46 1.50 11.00
C LEU A 59 -16.09 1.33 11.67
N LEU A 60 -15.30 2.40 11.79
CA LEU A 60 -14.02 2.36 12.49
C LEU A 60 -14.18 1.90 13.95
N TYR A 61 -15.17 2.46 14.66
CA TYR A 61 -15.44 2.09 16.04
C TYR A 61 -15.88 0.62 16.21
N ALA A 62 -16.75 0.14 15.31
CA ALA A 62 -17.26 -1.24 15.35
C ALA A 62 -16.19 -2.29 15.01
N HIS A 63 -15.15 -1.93 14.27
CA HIS A 63 -14.09 -2.83 13.79
C HIS A 63 -12.76 -2.54 14.47
N ASN A 64 -12.74 -2.58 15.82
CA ASN A 64 -11.53 -2.40 16.60
C ASN A 64 -10.55 -3.57 16.40
N HIS A 65 -9.40 -3.28 15.79
CA HIS A 65 -8.33 -4.25 15.50
C HIS A 65 -6.97 -3.56 15.51
N ASN A 66 -5.89 -4.26 15.85
CA ASN A 66 -4.54 -3.69 15.92
C ASN A 66 -4.04 -3.11 14.58
N ASN A 67 -4.57 -3.61 13.46
CA ASN A 67 -4.23 -3.16 12.11
C ASN A 67 -5.36 -2.37 11.43
N ILE A 68 -6.24 -1.73 12.21
CA ILE A 68 -7.24 -0.78 11.73
C ILE A 68 -7.05 0.50 12.55
N VAL A 69 -7.07 1.66 11.88
CA VAL A 69 -6.98 2.97 12.53
C VAL A 69 -8.12 3.14 13.52
N LYS A 70 -7.81 3.69 14.68
CA LYS A 70 -8.81 3.97 15.71
C LYS A 70 -9.48 5.31 15.45
N VAL A 71 -10.74 5.42 15.88
CA VAL A 71 -11.41 6.71 16.06
C VAL A 71 -11.34 7.09 17.52
N ASN A 72 -10.95 8.34 17.81
CA ASN A 72 -10.97 8.88 19.17
C ASN A 72 -12.40 9.32 19.52
N TYR A 73 -12.99 10.14 18.67
CA TYR A 73 -14.39 10.57 18.78
C TYR A 73 -14.90 11.06 17.42
N ALA A 74 -16.21 11.21 17.30
CA ALA A 74 -16.84 11.92 16.20
C ALA A 74 -17.89 12.87 16.74
N CYS A 75 -17.98 14.06 16.16
CA CYS A 75 -18.89 15.13 16.57
C CYS A 75 -19.34 15.95 15.35
N GLU A 76 -20.19 16.94 15.59
CA GLU A 76 -20.68 17.85 14.57
C GLU A 76 -20.89 19.25 15.16
N ASP A 77 -20.82 20.26 14.31
CA ASP A 77 -21.37 21.59 14.55
C ASP A 77 -22.58 21.83 13.63
N ASP A 78 -22.97 23.08 13.37
CA ASP A 78 -24.11 23.38 12.49
C ASP A 78 -23.84 23.01 11.02
N ASP A 79 -22.59 23.08 10.57
CA ASP A 79 -22.21 23.02 9.15
C ASP A 79 -21.42 21.76 8.77
N ASN A 80 -20.73 21.13 9.71
CA ASN A 80 -19.72 20.10 9.47
C ASN A 80 -19.84 18.91 10.44
N ILE A 81 -19.31 17.78 9.97
CA ILE A 81 -19.01 16.58 10.76
C ILE A 81 -17.51 16.51 10.96
N TYR A 82 -17.09 16.15 12.17
CA TYR A 82 -15.70 16.00 12.55
C TYR A 82 -15.44 14.57 13.02
N ILE A 83 -14.42 13.94 12.45
CA ILE A 83 -13.93 12.63 12.89
C ILE A 83 -12.50 12.82 13.39
N ALA A 84 -12.30 12.63 14.69
CA ALA A 84 -10.99 12.72 15.33
C ALA A 84 -10.32 11.35 15.40
N MET A 85 -9.07 11.26 14.97
CA MET A 85 -8.28 10.04 14.95
C MET A 85 -6.85 10.32 15.45
N PRO A 86 -6.12 9.28 15.92
CA PRO A 86 -4.72 9.45 16.34
C PRO A 86 -3.84 9.98 15.21
N TYR A 87 -2.88 10.86 15.55
CA TYR A 87 -1.85 11.28 14.61
C TYR A 87 -0.75 10.24 14.46
N TYR A 88 -0.56 9.75 13.24
CA TYR A 88 0.50 8.79 12.88
C TYR A 88 1.67 9.53 12.21
N LYS A 89 2.74 9.81 12.97
CA LYS A 89 3.88 10.64 12.52
C LYS A 89 4.65 10.05 11.33
N ASN A 90 4.65 8.72 11.21
CA ASN A 90 5.31 8.01 10.12
C ASN A 90 4.54 8.14 8.79
N GLY A 91 3.32 8.68 8.82
CA GLY A 91 2.48 8.91 7.65
C GLY A 91 1.95 7.59 7.06
N SER A 92 1.50 7.65 5.81
CA SER A 92 1.02 6.47 5.09
C SER A 92 2.13 5.71 4.37
N LEU A 93 1.81 4.49 3.96
CA LEU A 93 2.67 3.64 3.16
C LEU A 93 3.11 4.34 1.86
N LYS A 94 2.25 5.19 1.26
CA LYS A 94 2.61 6.04 0.11
C LYS A 94 3.87 6.87 0.37
N LYS A 95 4.01 7.46 1.56
CA LYS A 95 5.17 8.27 1.93
C LYS A 95 6.46 7.43 1.93
N GLN A 96 6.37 6.15 2.24
CA GLN A 96 7.51 5.23 2.30
C GLN A 96 8.00 4.80 0.91
N ILE A 97 7.12 4.82 -0.10
CA ILE A 97 7.39 4.28 -1.45
C ILE A 97 7.36 5.36 -2.55
N SER A 98 7.49 6.62 -2.17
CA SER A 98 7.55 7.77 -3.08
C SER A 98 8.98 8.32 -3.18
N LYS A 99 9.23 9.16 -4.19
CA LYS A 99 10.54 9.81 -4.43
C LYS A 99 11.65 8.80 -4.71
N GLY A 100 11.39 7.87 -5.62
CA GLY A 100 12.32 6.83 -6.06
C GLY A 100 12.59 5.71 -5.06
N LYS A 101 11.83 5.63 -3.96
CA LYS A 101 11.97 4.60 -2.93
C LYS A 101 11.03 3.42 -3.17
N CYS A 102 11.50 2.23 -2.80
CA CYS A 102 10.68 1.03 -2.59
C CYS A 102 11.03 0.43 -1.23
N LEU A 103 10.22 -0.51 -0.76
CA LEU A 103 10.48 -1.21 0.51
C LEU A 103 11.40 -2.42 0.30
N THR A 104 12.07 -2.83 1.37
CA THR A 104 12.72 -4.14 1.39
C THR A 104 11.66 -5.25 1.35
N ILE A 105 12.10 -6.48 1.09
CA ILE A 105 11.19 -7.64 1.08
C ILE A 105 10.65 -7.92 2.48
N ARG A 106 11.47 -7.76 3.52
CA ARG A 106 11.04 -7.88 4.92
C ARG A 106 9.96 -6.87 5.28
N GLU A 107 10.17 -5.61 4.93
CA GLU A 107 9.18 -4.56 5.17
C GLU A 107 7.90 -4.83 4.39
N THR A 108 8.03 -5.27 3.12
CA THR A 108 6.88 -5.61 2.28
C THR A 108 6.05 -6.71 2.90
N ILE A 109 6.66 -7.82 3.32
CA ILE A 109 5.97 -8.94 3.94
C ILE A 109 5.33 -8.50 5.26
N ARG A 110 6.08 -7.80 6.12
CA ARG A 110 5.61 -7.37 7.44
C ARG A 110 4.37 -6.47 7.33
N TYR A 111 4.45 -5.40 6.54
CA TYR A 111 3.31 -4.50 6.37
C TYR A 111 2.14 -5.20 5.68
N SER A 112 2.40 -6.07 4.70
CA SER A 112 1.35 -6.85 4.03
C SER A 112 0.59 -7.73 4.99
N ILE A 113 1.29 -8.53 5.81
CA ILE A 113 0.65 -9.36 6.83
C ILE A 113 -0.20 -8.53 7.78
N GLN A 114 0.31 -7.38 8.22
CA GLN A 114 -0.39 -6.47 9.13
C GLN A 114 -1.68 -5.91 8.51
N PHE A 115 -1.63 -5.25 7.35
CA PHE A 115 -2.85 -4.69 6.77
C PHE A 115 -3.81 -5.80 6.28
N LEU A 116 -3.31 -6.95 5.81
CA LEU A 116 -4.14 -8.10 5.44
C LEU A 116 -4.83 -8.71 6.68
N SER A 117 -4.23 -8.64 7.86
CA SER A 117 -4.87 -9.05 9.12
C SER A 117 -6.07 -8.16 9.46
N GLY A 118 -5.91 -6.83 9.31
CA GLY A 118 -7.04 -5.90 9.41
C GLY A 118 -8.12 -6.17 8.36
N LEU A 119 -7.71 -6.48 7.13
CA LEU A 119 -8.63 -6.78 6.05
C LEU A 119 -9.41 -8.09 6.30
N ASN A 120 -8.73 -9.12 6.80
CA ASN A 120 -9.34 -10.37 7.25
C ASN A 120 -10.41 -10.13 8.32
N HIS A 121 -10.12 -9.25 9.29
CA HIS A 121 -11.04 -8.93 10.38
C HIS A 121 -12.37 -8.35 9.87
N ILE A 122 -12.34 -7.48 8.86
CA ILE A 122 -13.56 -6.87 8.31
C ILE A 122 -14.27 -7.80 7.32
N HIS A 123 -13.51 -8.56 6.52
CA HIS A 123 -14.06 -9.56 5.60
C HIS A 123 -14.83 -10.65 6.34
N SER A 124 -14.34 -11.10 7.51
CA SER A 124 -15.05 -12.10 8.32
C SER A 124 -16.38 -11.60 8.91
N ARG A 125 -16.66 -10.29 8.80
CA ARG A 125 -17.90 -9.63 9.24
C ARG A 125 -18.76 -9.16 8.05
N GLY A 126 -18.41 -9.60 6.84
CA GLY A 126 -19.12 -9.22 5.63
C GLY A 126 -18.93 -7.76 5.22
N LEU A 127 -17.86 -7.08 5.67
CA LEU A 127 -17.56 -5.71 5.26
C LEU A 127 -16.43 -5.72 4.22
N ILE A 128 -16.67 -5.11 3.06
CA ILE A 128 -15.67 -4.89 2.00
C ILE A 128 -15.22 -3.44 2.07
N HIS A 129 -13.92 -3.18 1.96
CA HIS A 129 -13.32 -1.85 2.14
C HIS A 129 -13.41 -0.98 0.88
N TYR A 130 -13.16 -1.56 -0.29
CA TYR A 130 -13.18 -0.92 -1.63
C TYR A 130 -12.14 0.17 -1.90
N ASP A 131 -11.23 0.49 -0.98
CA ASP A 131 -10.22 1.54 -1.18
C ASP A 131 -8.84 1.19 -0.60
N ILE A 132 -8.41 -0.06 -0.78
CA ILE A 132 -7.08 -0.51 -0.34
C ILE A 132 -6.02 0.05 -1.27
N LYS A 133 -5.26 1.04 -0.78
CA LYS A 133 -4.15 1.68 -1.50
C LYS A 133 -3.09 2.18 -0.51
N PRO A 134 -1.85 2.48 -0.96
CA PRO A 134 -0.80 2.98 -0.08
C PRO A 134 -1.16 4.26 0.69
N ASP A 135 -2.06 5.10 0.18
CA ASP A 135 -2.56 6.28 0.88
C ASP A 135 -3.36 5.92 2.13
N ASN A 136 -4.14 4.83 2.08
CA ASN A 136 -5.07 4.39 3.11
C ASN A 136 -4.50 3.30 4.03
N ILE A 137 -3.16 3.13 4.02
CA ILE A 137 -2.43 2.26 4.94
C ILE A 137 -1.49 3.14 5.75
N MET A 138 -1.86 3.45 6.99
CA MET A 138 -1.08 4.28 7.90
C MET A 138 0.02 3.46 8.56
N ILE A 139 1.17 4.08 8.81
CA ILE A 139 2.27 3.49 9.57
C ILE A 139 2.25 4.08 10.97
N SER A 140 2.02 3.22 11.97
CA SER A 140 1.94 3.60 13.37
C SER A 140 3.29 4.10 13.89
N ASN A 141 3.28 4.78 15.05
CA ASN A 141 4.52 5.20 15.71
C ASN A 141 5.41 4.02 16.11
N SER A 142 4.83 2.82 16.27
CA SER A 142 5.51 1.54 16.53
C SER A 142 5.90 0.81 15.25
N ASN A 143 5.80 1.46 14.08
CA ASN A 143 6.15 0.92 12.77
C ASN A 143 5.26 -0.26 12.32
N GLU A 144 3.95 -0.16 12.59
CA GLU A 144 2.95 -1.16 12.20
C GLU A 144 1.99 -0.60 11.16
N ALA A 145 1.61 -1.39 10.17
CA ALA A 145 0.63 -1.01 9.15
C ALA A 145 -0.81 -1.11 9.68
N MET A 146 -1.60 -0.07 9.41
CA MET A 146 -2.99 0.07 9.86
C MET A 146 -3.88 0.51 8.69
N LEU A 147 -4.98 -0.20 8.43
CA LEU A 147 -5.99 0.20 7.45
C LEU A 147 -6.75 1.44 7.92
N ALA A 148 -6.95 2.39 7.01
CA ALA A 148 -7.63 3.66 7.26
C ALA A 148 -8.67 3.94 6.16
N ASP A 149 -9.48 4.98 6.37
CA ASP A 149 -10.47 5.50 5.41
C ASP A 149 -11.52 4.46 4.96
N PHE A 150 -12.56 4.34 5.78
CA PHE A 150 -13.68 3.44 5.55
C PHE A 150 -14.83 4.11 4.79
N GLY A 151 -14.58 5.27 4.15
CA GLY A 151 -15.60 6.06 3.46
C GLY A 151 -16.28 5.34 2.30
N LEU A 152 -15.61 4.34 1.70
CA LEU A 152 -16.15 3.50 0.62
C LEU A 152 -16.61 2.11 1.08
N ALA A 153 -16.48 1.79 2.36
CA ALA A 153 -16.76 0.45 2.84
C ALA A 153 -18.26 0.15 2.84
N LEU A 154 -18.63 -1.07 2.44
CA LEU A 154 -20.01 -1.54 2.37
C LEU A 154 -20.15 -2.96 2.91
N TYR A 155 -21.26 -3.21 3.61
CA TYR A 155 -21.63 -4.56 4.01
C TYR A 155 -22.17 -5.35 2.82
N THR A 156 -21.81 -6.63 2.76
CA THR A 156 -22.34 -7.59 1.80
C THR A 156 -23.76 -7.99 2.16
N ASN A 157 -24.53 -8.36 1.14
CA ASN A 157 -25.77 -9.10 1.30
C ASN A 157 -25.47 -10.55 1.79
N PRO A 158 -26.51 -11.36 2.12
CA PRO A 158 -26.32 -12.75 2.57
C PRO A 158 -25.56 -13.66 1.61
N ASP A 159 -25.54 -13.32 0.32
CA ASP A 159 -24.82 -14.06 -0.72
C ASP A 159 -23.34 -13.61 -0.85
N GLY A 160 -22.87 -12.69 0.00
CA GLY A 160 -21.49 -12.20 -0.02
C GLY A 160 -21.19 -11.12 -1.06
N PHE A 161 -22.22 -10.49 -1.63
CA PHE A 161 -22.06 -9.45 -2.66
C PHE A 161 -22.34 -8.05 -2.13
N ALA A 162 -21.61 -7.06 -2.64
CA ALA A 162 -21.95 -5.64 -2.55
C ALA A 162 -21.67 -4.94 -3.89
N ASP A 163 -22.21 -3.73 -4.06
CA ASP A 163 -22.09 -2.94 -5.30
C ASP A 163 -21.63 -1.52 -4.97
N GLN A 164 -20.32 -1.28 -5.07
CA GLN A 164 -19.73 0.03 -4.88
C GLN A 164 -19.56 0.75 -6.23
N LYS A 165 -20.09 1.97 -6.31
CA LYS A 165 -20.07 2.82 -7.51
C LYS A 165 -18.88 3.79 -7.55
N TYR A 166 -18.33 4.12 -6.39
CA TYR A 166 -17.20 5.03 -6.24
C TYR A 166 -15.92 4.22 -6.02
N PHE A 167 -14.87 4.54 -6.77
CA PHE A 167 -13.61 3.83 -6.64
C PHE A 167 -12.44 4.70 -7.07
N TYR A 168 -11.27 4.39 -6.52
CA TYR A 168 -10.01 4.94 -6.99
C TYR A 168 -9.56 4.20 -8.25
N THR A 169 -9.61 4.89 -9.40
CA THR A 169 -9.35 4.30 -10.74
C THR A 169 -8.11 3.41 -10.78
N LEU A 170 -6.99 3.84 -10.20
CA LEU A 170 -5.71 3.11 -10.33
C LEU A 170 -5.66 1.79 -9.56
N HIS A 171 -6.61 1.56 -8.65
CA HIS A 171 -6.74 0.32 -7.87
C HIS A 171 -8.06 -0.41 -8.19
N ALA A 172 -8.92 0.14 -9.05
CA ALA A 172 -10.20 -0.48 -9.39
C ALA A 172 -9.97 -1.89 -9.94
N SER A 173 -10.61 -2.88 -9.32
CA SER A 173 -10.56 -4.24 -9.82
C SER A 173 -11.40 -4.37 -11.10
N PRO A 174 -11.09 -5.34 -11.99
CA PRO A 174 -11.82 -5.57 -13.23
C PRO A 174 -13.34 -5.59 -13.08
N GLU A 175 -13.85 -6.25 -12.04
CA GLU A 175 -15.27 -6.35 -11.76
C GLU A 175 -15.93 -5.01 -11.37
N MET A 176 -15.18 -4.06 -10.79
CA MET A 176 -15.69 -2.70 -10.50
C MET A 176 -15.80 -1.83 -11.76
N LEU A 177 -15.08 -2.20 -12.83
CA LEU A 177 -15.06 -1.47 -14.10
C LEU A 177 -16.12 -1.98 -15.10
N LEU A 178 -16.77 -3.10 -14.80
CA LEU A 178 -17.76 -3.73 -15.66
C LEU A 178 -19.18 -3.48 -15.12
N PRO A 179 -20.14 -3.12 -15.99
CA PRO A 179 -21.52 -2.95 -15.56
C PRO A 179 -22.12 -4.29 -15.15
N ASN A 180 -22.95 -4.27 -14.10
CA ASN A 180 -23.73 -5.42 -13.62
C ASN A 180 -22.89 -6.64 -13.15
N VAL A 181 -21.61 -6.46 -12.87
CA VAL A 181 -20.79 -7.51 -12.25
C VAL A 181 -20.78 -7.30 -10.75
N LYS A 182 -21.28 -8.30 -10.00
CA LYS A 182 -21.31 -8.23 -8.54
C LYS A 182 -19.89 -8.29 -7.97
N GLN A 183 -19.62 -7.44 -6.97
CA GLN A 183 -18.33 -7.34 -6.32
C GLN A 183 -18.35 -8.14 -5.01
N THR A 184 -17.20 -8.64 -4.60
CA THR A 184 -17.01 -9.44 -3.38
C THR A 184 -15.71 -8.99 -2.69
N ILE A 185 -15.35 -9.64 -1.58
CA ILE A 185 -14.04 -9.42 -0.92
C ILE A 185 -12.84 -9.58 -1.87
N LEU A 186 -13.01 -10.26 -3.01
CA LEU A 186 -11.98 -10.43 -4.03
C LEU A 186 -11.55 -9.11 -4.68
N SER A 187 -12.39 -8.07 -4.61
CA SER A 187 -12.03 -6.72 -5.06
C SER A 187 -10.95 -6.11 -4.15
N ASP A 188 -11.08 -6.26 -2.83
CA ASP A 188 -10.03 -5.83 -1.89
C ASP A 188 -8.76 -6.66 -2.04
N ILE A 189 -8.85 -7.97 -2.35
CA ILE A 189 -7.69 -8.82 -2.63
C ILE A 189 -6.91 -8.31 -3.86
N TYR A 190 -7.61 -7.89 -4.90
CA TYR A 190 -6.97 -7.27 -6.06
C TYR A 190 -6.25 -5.98 -5.67
N GLN A 191 -6.92 -5.11 -4.92
CA GLN A 191 -6.37 -3.83 -4.45
C GLN A 191 -5.15 -4.00 -3.51
N ALA A 192 -5.18 -5.02 -2.64
CA ALA A 192 -4.04 -5.43 -1.83
C ALA A 192 -2.87 -5.91 -2.71
N GLY A 193 -3.14 -6.66 -3.77
CA GLY A 193 -2.17 -7.07 -4.78
C GLY A 193 -1.48 -5.87 -5.45
N ILE A 194 -2.25 -4.87 -5.88
CA ILE A 194 -1.72 -3.64 -6.48
C ILE A 194 -0.88 -2.86 -5.46
N THR A 195 -1.32 -2.81 -4.21
CA THR A 195 -0.56 -2.19 -3.11
C THR A 195 0.80 -2.88 -2.92
N MET A 196 0.84 -4.21 -2.83
CA MET A 196 2.09 -4.99 -2.73
C MET A 196 2.99 -4.79 -3.95
N TYR A 197 2.42 -4.72 -5.16
CA TYR A 197 3.18 -4.42 -6.38
C TYR A 197 3.87 -3.05 -6.31
N ARG A 198 3.18 -2.04 -5.77
CA ARG A 198 3.73 -0.69 -5.56
C ARG A 198 4.80 -0.67 -4.46
N MET A 199 4.66 -1.52 -3.43
CA MET A 199 5.66 -1.61 -2.35
C MET A 199 7.02 -2.11 -2.85
N VAL A 200 7.03 -3.16 -3.68
CA VAL A 200 8.27 -3.77 -4.17
C VAL A 200 8.91 -3.03 -5.34
N ASN A 201 8.15 -2.23 -6.09
CA ASN A 201 8.67 -1.51 -7.26
C ASN A 201 8.76 0.01 -7.08
N GLY A 202 8.08 0.58 -6.07
CA GLY A 202 7.95 2.02 -5.87
C GLY A 202 6.81 2.65 -6.68
N ASN A 203 6.29 3.77 -6.17
CA ASN A 203 5.18 4.50 -6.79
C ASN A 203 5.54 5.12 -8.14
N ASP A 204 6.74 5.66 -8.26
CA ASP A 204 7.14 6.38 -9.47
C ASP A 204 7.17 5.43 -10.68
N PHE A 205 7.60 4.17 -10.46
CA PHE A 205 7.57 3.11 -11.47
C PHE A 205 6.14 2.65 -11.80
N PHE A 206 5.24 2.59 -10.82
CA PHE A 206 3.84 2.27 -11.08
C PHE A 206 3.18 3.37 -11.93
N TYR A 207 3.41 4.64 -11.59
CA TYR A 207 2.85 5.78 -12.32
C TYR A 207 3.42 5.92 -13.73
N SER A 208 4.70 5.60 -13.95
CA SER A 208 5.29 5.63 -15.30
C SER A 208 4.68 4.61 -16.28
N GLN A 209 3.92 3.64 -15.78
CA GLN A 209 3.19 2.66 -16.59
C GLN A 209 1.77 3.11 -16.93
N CYS A 210 1.27 4.19 -16.30
CA CYS A 210 -0.10 4.63 -16.49
C CYS A 210 -0.30 5.10 -17.94
N PRO A 211 -1.31 4.57 -18.66
CA PRO A 211 -1.66 5.05 -19.99
C PRO A 211 -2.14 6.50 -19.96
N GLU A 212 -2.09 7.16 -21.12
CA GLU A 212 -2.50 8.57 -21.27
C GLU A 212 -4.01 8.76 -21.06
N SER A 213 -4.83 7.80 -21.51
CA SER A 213 -6.29 7.89 -21.41
C SER A 213 -6.89 6.89 -20.42
N LYS A 214 -8.01 7.27 -19.83
CA LYS A 214 -8.78 6.43 -18.89
C LYS A 214 -9.30 5.17 -19.57
N GLU A 215 -9.71 5.26 -20.83
CA GLU A 215 -10.24 4.14 -21.62
C GLU A 215 -9.13 3.10 -21.88
N GLN A 216 -7.93 3.57 -22.21
CA GLN A 216 -6.76 2.70 -22.35
C GLN A 216 -6.41 2.02 -21.03
N PHE A 217 -6.40 2.76 -19.93
CA PHE A 217 -6.18 2.21 -18.59
C PHE A 217 -7.18 1.07 -18.28
N ILE A 218 -8.48 1.34 -18.44
CA ILE A 218 -9.54 0.34 -18.21
C ILE A 218 -9.34 -0.89 -19.09
N SER A 219 -9.08 -0.68 -20.39
CA SER A 219 -8.82 -1.78 -21.35
C SER A 219 -7.65 -2.66 -20.90
N GLN A 220 -6.56 -2.05 -20.41
CA GLN A 220 -5.38 -2.79 -19.94
C GLN A 220 -5.63 -3.52 -18.62
N VAL A 221 -6.40 -2.94 -17.68
CA VAL A 221 -6.80 -3.62 -16.44
C VAL A 221 -7.64 -4.86 -16.77
N LEU A 222 -8.65 -4.72 -17.63
CA LEU A 222 -9.52 -5.83 -18.04
C LEU A 222 -8.77 -6.95 -18.77
N LYS A 223 -7.77 -6.61 -19.59
CA LYS A 223 -6.89 -7.57 -20.27
C LYS A 223 -5.80 -8.17 -19.37
N GLY A 224 -5.65 -7.64 -18.15
CA GLY A 224 -4.60 -8.03 -17.23
C GLY A 224 -3.19 -7.63 -17.67
N THR A 225 -3.05 -6.59 -18.50
CA THR A 225 -1.75 -6.06 -18.94
C THR A 225 -1.27 -4.89 -18.08
N PHE A 226 -2.15 -4.30 -17.27
CA PHE A 226 -1.79 -3.30 -16.26
C PHE A 226 -1.95 -3.86 -14.82
N PRO A 227 -1.03 -3.53 -13.89
CA PRO A 227 0.33 -3.06 -14.17
C PRO A 227 1.11 -4.13 -14.95
N ASN A 228 2.31 -3.80 -15.47
CA ASN A 228 3.15 -4.77 -16.15
C ASN A 228 3.62 -5.85 -15.16
N ARG A 229 2.98 -7.01 -15.26
CA ARG A 229 3.20 -8.15 -14.38
C ARG A 229 4.51 -8.88 -14.67
N LYS A 230 5.25 -8.52 -15.70
CA LYS A 230 6.56 -9.13 -16.00
C LYS A 230 7.70 -8.37 -15.34
N THR A 231 7.49 -7.09 -14.99
CA THR A 231 8.57 -6.24 -14.49
C THR A 231 8.55 -6.18 -12.97
N TYR A 232 9.65 -6.60 -12.37
CA TYR A 232 9.97 -6.47 -10.95
C TYR A 232 11.44 -6.11 -10.80
N LEU A 233 11.82 -5.51 -9.67
CA LEU A 233 13.24 -5.37 -9.36
C LEU A 233 13.89 -6.77 -9.21
N PRO A 234 15.15 -6.96 -9.64
CA PRO A 234 15.71 -8.32 -9.77
C PRO A 234 15.90 -9.04 -8.43
N HIS A 235 16.02 -8.30 -7.31
CA HIS A 235 16.09 -8.89 -5.97
C HIS A 235 14.75 -9.39 -5.45
N VAL A 236 13.62 -9.03 -6.06
CA VAL A 236 12.29 -9.45 -5.59
C VAL A 236 12.11 -10.96 -5.79
N PRO A 237 11.90 -11.77 -4.74
CA PRO A 237 11.80 -13.22 -4.86
C PRO A 237 10.68 -13.68 -5.79
N SER A 238 10.94 -14.73 -6.57
CA SER A 238 9.96 -15.28 -7.52
C SER A 238 8.65 -15.69 -6.82
N ARG A 239 8.72 -16.17 -5.57
CA ARG A 239 7.57 -16.49 -4.71
C ARG A 239 6.70 -15.26 -4.47
N LEU A 240 7.29 -14.12 -4.07
CA LEU A 240 6.55 -12.87 -3.87
C LEU A 240 5.92 -12.37 -5.18
N ARG A 241 6.66 -12.44 -6.30
CA ARG A 241 6.12 -12.10 -7.63
C ARG A 241 4.88 -12.94 -7.96
N LYS A 242 4.87 -14.24 -7.63
CA LYS A 242 3.71 -15.14 -7.86
C LYS A 242 2.51 -14.78 -6.99
N ILE A 243 2.72 -14.48 -5.70
CA ILE A 243 1.65 -14.07 -4.78
C ILE A 243 0.98 -12.79 -5.30
N ILE A 244 1.77 -11.77 -5.64
CA ILE A 244 1.27 -10.48 -6.17
C ILE A 244 0.48 -10.73 -7.47
N LYS A 245 1.03 -11.51 -8.41
CA LYS A 245 0.37 -11.85 -9.68
C LYS A 245 -0.98 -12.55 -9.47
N LYS A 246 -1.05 -13.48 -8.52
CA LYS A 246 -2.28 -14.19 -8.19
C LYS A 246 -3.33 -13.24 -7.60
N CYS A 247 -2.94 -12.32 -6.72
CA CYS A 247 -3.85 -11.30 -6.18
C CYS A 247 -4.46 -10.42 -7.29
N ILE A 248 -3.64 -10.00 -8.27
CA ILE A 248 -4.07 -9.08 -9.33
C ILE A 248 -4.59 -9.78 -10.60
N ASP A 249 -4.95 -11.06 -10.55
CA ASP A 249 -5.49 -11.76 -11.73
C ASP A 249 -6.79 -11.07 -12.23
N PRO A 250 -6.95 -10.80 -13.55
CA PRO A 250 -8.16 -10.16 -14.03
C PRO A 250 -9.42 -10.99 -13.76
N ASN A 251 -9.30 -12.31 -13.69
CA ASN A 251 -10.38 -13.21 -13.32
C ASN A 251 -10.41 -13.40 -11.79
N PRO A 252 -11.46 -12.95 -11.08
CA PRO A 252 -11.57 -13.11 -9.63
C PRO A 252 -11.41 -14.57 -9.16
N ALA A 253 -11.89 -15.54 -9.92
CA ALA A 253 -11.81 -16.97 -9.56
C ALA A 253 -10.38 -17.53 -9.59
N LYS A 254 -9.41 -16.80 -10.16
CA LYS A 254 -7.99 -17.17 -10.15
C LYS A 254 -7.21 -16.50 -9.02
N ARG A 255 -7.84 -15.60 -8.26
CA ARG A 255 -7.24 -14.93 -7.10
C ARG A 255 -7.22 -15.86 -5.88
N TYR A 256 -6.67 -15.38 -4.78
CA TYR A 256 -6.85 -16.03 -3.48
C TYR A 256 -8.31 -15.92 -3.03
N ASN A 257 -8.80 -16.91 -2.29
CA ASN A 257 -10.19 -16.90 -1.83
C ASN A 257 -10.41 -15.95 -0.65
N ASN A 258 -9.37 -15.74 0.15
CA ASN A 258 -9.39 -14.92 1.35
C ASN A 258 -7.97 -14.39 1.64
N THR A 259 -7.88 -13.43 2.55
CA THR A 259 -6.61 -12.79 2.93
C THR A 259 -5.69 -13.69 3.75
N LEU A 260 -6.24 -14.67 4.47
CA LEU A 260 -5.45 -15.62 5.28
C LEU A 260 -4.56 -16.52 4.41
N GLU A 261 -5.06 -16.98 3.25
CA GLU A 261 -4.23 -17.72 2.27
C GLU A 261 -3.02 -16.88 1.80
N ILE A 262 -3.22 -15.57 1.59
CA ILE A 262 -2.14 -14.65 1.19
C ILE A 262 -1.11 -14.52 2.32
N ILE A 263 -1.57 -14.33 3.56
CA ILE A 263 -0.71 -14.22 4.75
C ILE A 263 0.17 -15.47 4.91
N ASN A 264 -0.41 -16.66 4.75
CA ASN A 264 0.33 -17.93 4.85
C ASN A 264 1.43 -18.04 3.77
N ASP A 265 1.10 -17.70 2.52
CA ASP A 265 2.08 -17.74 1.43
C ASP A 265 3.19 -16.69 1.64
N LEU A 266 2.85 -15.49 2.12
CA LEU A 266 3.83 -14.44 2.44
C LEU A 266 4.79 -14.86 3.56
N ALA A 267 4.27 -15.51 4.61
CA ALA A 267 5.06 -15.96 5.75
C ALA A 267 6.09 -17.06 5.39
N SER A 268 5.93 -17.73 4.26
CA SER A 268 6.85 -18.77 3.76
C SER A 268 8.09 -18.22 3.04
N ILE A 269 8.20 -16.89 2.88
CA ILE A 269 9.31 -16.25 2.17
C ILE A 269 10.41 -15.87 3.14
N ASP A 270 11.63 -16.35 2.87
CA ASP A 270 12.86 -16.12 3.64
C ASP A 270 14.03 -15.63 2.77
N GLU A 271 13.78 -15.33 1.50
CA GLU A 271 14.78 -14.94 0.50
C GLU A 271 14.90 -13.42 0.35
N ASN A 272 16.12 -12.90 0.18
CA ASN A 272 16.41 -11.49 -0.16
C ASN A 272 15.75 -10.45 0.77
N MET A 273 15.59 -10.80 2.04
CA MET A 273 14.74 -10.07 2.99
C MET A 273 15.17 -8.61 3.20
N ASP A 274 16.47 -8.37 3.28
CA ASP A 274 17.04 -7.08 3.71
C ASP A 274 17.88 -6.40 2.62
N ILE A 275 17.54 -6.66 1.34
CA ILE A 275 18.17 -5.96 0.22
C ILE A 275 17.54 -4.57 0.08
N GLU A 276 18.34 -3.54 0.30
CA GLU A 276 17.97 -2.15 0.05
C GLU A 276 18.28 -1.78 -1.41
N TYR A 277 17.39 -0.99 -2.03
CA TYR A 277 17.55 -0.52 -3.40
C TYR A 277 17.55 0.99 -3.48
N SER A 278 18.44 1.55 -4.30
CA SER A 278 18.43 2.95 -4.66
C SER A 278 18.74 3.15 -6.15
N LYS A 279 18.03 4.10 -6.76
CA LYS A 279 18.23 4.49 -8.15
C LYS A 279 18.88 5.88 -8.21
N LEU A 280 20.01 5.96 -8.90
CA LEU A 280 20.73 7.19 -9.23
C LEU A 280 20.57 7.47 -10.74
N PRO A 281 20.86 8.70 -11.22
CA PRO A 281 20.71 9.05 -12.64
C PRO A 281 21.44 8.11 -13.61
N ASN A 282 22.62 7.62 -13.23
CA ASN A 282 23.48 6.79 -14.08
C ASN A 282 23.80 5.41 -13.48
N ALA A 283 23.13 5.02 -12.38
CA ALA A 283 23.40 3.76 -11.71
C ALA A 283 22.23 3.27 -10.87
N GLU A 284 22.17 1.96 -10.69
CA GLU A 284 21.30 1.31 -9.71
C GLU A 284 22.17 0.61 -8.67
N ILE A 285 21.79 0.72 -7.40
CA ILE A 285 22.58 0.22 -6.28
C ILE A 285 21.69 -0.65 -5.40
N TRP A 286 22.21 -1.83 -5.07
CA TRP A 286 21.66 -2.70 -4.04
C TRP A 286 22.66 -2.86 -2.91
N THR A 287 22.17 -2.87 -1.67
CA THR A 287 22.98 -3.07 -0.47
C THR A 287 22.32 -4.09 0.44
N THR A 288 23.11 -4.98 1.03
CA THR A 288 22.63 -6.02 1.95
C THR A 288 23.72 -6.42 2.94
N PHE A 289 23.34 -6.96 4.09
CA PHE A 289 24.27 -7.41 5.13
C PHE A 289 24.22 -8.93 5.31
N LYS A 290 25.39 -9.57 5.31
CA LYS A 290 25.53 -11.01 5.59
C LYS A 290 26.83 -11.31 6.29
N ASN A 291 26.78 -12.00 7.44
CA ASN A 291 27.95 -12.42 8.22
C ASN A 291 28.93 -11.26 8.53
N ASP A 292 28.42 -10.10 8.98
CA ASP A 292 29.15 -8.84 9.22
C ASP A 292 29.75 -8.16 7.98
N TRP A 293 29.42 -8.65 6.77
CA TRP A 293 29.82 -8.00 5.52
C TRP A 293 28.65 -7.21 4.96
N GLU A 294 28.90 -5.94 4.65
CA GLU A 294 28.03 -5.15 3.79
C GLU A 294 28.38 -5.45 2.34
N TYR A 295 27.46 -6.02 1.57
CA TYR A 295 27.59 -6.23 0.14
C TYR A 295 26.95 -5.08 -0.62
N ARG A 296 27.68 -4.51 -1.56
CA ARG A 296 27.20 -3.45 -2.45
C ARG A 296 27.30 -3.89 -3.90
N ILE A 297 26.16 -3.93 -4.58
CA ILE A 297 26.01 -4.28 -5.99
C ILE A 297 25.68 -2.98 -6.73
N VAL A 298 26.46 -2.63 -7.74
CA VAL A 298 26.28 -1.41 -8.53
C VAL A 298 26.14 -1.80 -10.00
N LEU A 299 24.96 -1.56 -10.57
CA LEU A 299 24.73 -1.61 -12.01
C LEU A 299 24.95 -0.21 -12.57
N LYS A 300 25.92 -0.05 -13.47
CA LYS A 300 26.13 1.20 -14.23
C LYS A 300 25.62 0.99 -15.65
N ASN A 301 24.66 1.81 -16.05
CA ASN A 301 24.10 1.77 -17.39
C ASN A 301 24.86 2.77 -18.27
N THR A 302 25.38 2.32 -19.41
CA THR A 302 25.78 3.21 -20.51
C THR A 302 24.81 3.03 -21.69
N LEU A 303 24.91 3.87 -22.72
CA LEU A 303 23.98 3.86 -23.87
C LEU A 303 23.94 2.52 -24.62
N GLU A 304 25.00 1.71 -24.56
CA GLU A 304 25.10 0.45 -25.30
C GLU A 304 25.45 -0.77 -24.43
N LYS A 305 26.12 -0.57 -23.29
CA LYS A 305 26.63 -1.65 -22.44
C LYS A 305 26.46 -1.36 -20.96
N SER A 306 26.31 -2.40 -20.16
CA SER A 306 26.18 -2.26 -18.72
C SER A 306 27.29 -2.99 -17.98
N ASP A 307 27.67 -2.46 -16.81
CA ASP A 307 28.64 -3.08 -15.92
C ASP A 307 27.97 -3.36 -14.57
N ILE A 308 28.16 -4.56 -14.03
CA ILE A 308 27.77 -4.91 -12.66
C ILE A 308 29.04 -5.04 -11.83
N HIS A 309 29.17 -4.19 -10.82
CA HIS A 309 30.26 -4.22 -9.87
C HIS A 309 29.77 -4.66 -8.50
N VAL A 310 30.41 -5.67 -7.92
CA VAL A 310 30.10 -6.18 -6.58
C VAL A 310 31.31 -6.02 -5.67
N SER A 311 31.08 -5.45 -4.51
CA SER A 311 32.08 -5.26 -3.46
C SER A 311 31.49 -5.64 -2.10
N LYS A 312 32.37 -5.97 -1.15
CA LYS A 312 31.99 -6.22 0.24
C LYS A 312 32.86 -5.41 1.18
N THR A 313 32.29 -4.90 2.26
CA THR A 313 32.98 -4.08 3.27
C THR A 313 32.81 -4.70 4.65
N LYS A 314 33.91 -4.76 5.42
CA LYS A 314 33.92 -5.08 6.85
C LYS A 314 34.99 -4.23 7.53
N GLU A 315 34.67 -3.60 8.66
CA GLU A 315 35.61 -2.76 9.42
C GLU A 315 36.32 -1.72 8.52
N GLU A 316 35.54 -0.99 7.70
CA GLU A 316 36.02 0.02 6.74
C GLU A 316 36.91 -0.49 5.60
N LYS A 317 37.21 -1.79 5.54
CA LYS A 317 37.97 -2.40 4.44
C LYS A 317 37.03 -2.96 3.37
N THR A 318 37.05 -2.32 2.20
CA THR A 318 36.28 -2.76 1.03
C THR A 318 37.12 -3.68 0.13
N THR A 319 36.58 -4.84 -0.22
CA THR A 319 37.18 -5.80 -1.15
C THR A 319 36.23 -6.05 -2.32
N ASN A 320 36.76 -6.07 -3.54
CA ASN A 320 35.97 -6.45 -4.71
C ASN A 320 35.59 -7.93 -4.66
N CYS A 321 34.47 -8.28 -5.29
CA CYS A 321 34.04 -9.67 -5.50
C CYS A 321 34.14 -10.03 -6.99
N PRO A 322 35.33 -10.27 -7.57
CA PRO A 322 35.51 -10.43 -9.03
C PRO A 322 34.62 -11.50 -9.66
N ARG A 323 34.30 -12.58 -8.94
CA ARG A 323 33.44 -13.67 -9.41
C ARG A 323 31.97 -13.26 -9.59
N LEU A 324 31.55 -12.17 -8.96
CA LEU A 324 30.20 -11.61 -9.04
C LEU A 324 30.16 -10.31 -9.89
N CYS A 325 31.30 -9.88 -10.43
CA CYS A 325 31.39 -8.70 -11.28
C CYS A 325 31.24 -9.10 -12.76
N TYR A 326 30.49 -8.30 -13.51
CA TYR A 326 30.30 -8.45 -14.95
C TYR A 326 30.62 -7.14 -15.65
N LYS A 327 31.30 -7.20 -16.81
CA LYS A 327 31.64 -6.03 -17.61
C LYS A 327 31.11 -6.18 -19.01
N ASN A 328 30.73 -5.08 -19.64
CA ASN A 328 30.31 -5.03 -21.04
C ASN A 328 29.16 -6.00 -21.35
N ILE A 329 28.21 -6.17 -20.43
CA ILE A 329 27.07 -7.07 -20.63
C ILE A 329 25.94 -6.39 -21.41
N ASP A 330 25.24 -7.20 -22.21
CA ASP A 330 24.08 -6.77 -22.96
C ASP A 330 22.88 -6.55 -22.02
N ASN A 331 21.98 -5.63 -22.39
CA ASN A 331 20.80 -5.30 -21.58
C ASN A 331 19.87 -6.50 -21.33
N THR A 332 19.90 -7.50 -22.21
CA THR A 332 19.11 -8.74 -22.09
C THR A 332 19.65 -9.69 -21.02
N GLU A 333 20.93 -9.58 -20.65
CA GLU A 333 21.55 -10.46 -19.65
C GLU A 333 21.45 -9.92 -18.23
N ILE A 334 21.27 -8.60 -18.06
CA ILE A 334 21.35 -7.89 -16.77
C ILE A 334 20.50 -8.56 -15.69
N GLU A 335 19.22 -8.81 -15.96
CA GLU A 335 18.29 -9.37 -14.98
C GLU A 335 18.76 -10.73 -14.49
N SER A 336 19.14 -11.62 -15.41
CA SER A 336 19.64 -12.97 -15.07
C SER A 336 20.92 -12.95 -14.24
N LYS A 337 21.84 -12.00 -14.52
CA LYS A 337 23.09 -11.86 -13.75
C LYS A 337 22.81 -11.34 -12.34
N LEU A 338 21.92 -10.34 -12.21
CA LEU A 338 21.54 -9.79 -10.91
C LEU A 338 20.81 -10.84 -10.05
N GLU A 339 19.88 -11.59 -10.62
CA GLU A 339 19.19 -12.68 -9.92
C GLU A 339 20.18 -13.74 -9.41
N ALA A 340 21.18 -14.12 -10.24
CA ALA A 340 22.23 -15.05 -9.82
C ALA A 340 23.11 -14.49 -8.70
N ILE A 341 23.43 -13.18 -8.74
CA ILE A 341 24.17 -12.51 -7.65
C ILE A 341 23.35 -12.59 -6.37
N PHE A 342 22.09 -12.17 -6.38
CA PHE A 342 21.24 -12.15 -5.18
C PHE A 342 21.02 -13.54 -4.60
N ALA A 343 20.88 -14.58 -5.44
CA ALA A 343 20.77 -15.96 -4.98
C ALA A 343 22.07 -16.51 -4.35
N SER A 344 23.23 -15.91 -4.64
CA SER A 344 24.53 -16.30 -4.09
C SER A 344 24.89 -15.55 -2.80
N LEU A 345 24.33 -14.35 -2.64
CA LEU A 345 24.40 -13.55 -1.42
C LEU A 345 23.42 -14.07 -0.38
#